data_AF-A0AAU8FEY2-F1
#
_entry.id   AF-A0AAU8FEY2-F1
#
_cell.length_a   1.000
_cell.length_b   1.000
_cell.length_c   1.000
_cell.angle_alpha   90.00
_cell.angle_beta   90.00
_cell.angle_gamma   90.00
#
_symmetry.space_group_name_H-M   'P 1'
#
loop_
_entity.id
_entity.type
_entity.pdbx_description
1 polymer ?
#
loop_
_entity_poly.entity_id
_entity_poly.type
_entity_poly.pdbx_seq_one_letter_code
_entity_poly.pdbx_strand_id
1 'polypeptide(L)' 'MKIFVFCLFIAIAAYLIAAVGGYYLITKLSSNSHDKSMEASMTAAFIFGPIAAIIAFIVAYLMLRAN' A
#
# COMPACT_ATOMS: atom_id res chain seq x y z
N MET A 1 -0.48 -0.19 23.95
CA MET A 1 -1.07 0.82 23.03
C MET A 1 -0.03 1.49 22.12
N LYS A 2 1.13 1.93 22.63
CA LYS A 2 2.16 2.64 21.83
C LYS A 2 2.61 1.88 20.56
N ILE A 3 2.94 0.58 20.70
CA ILE A 3 3.37 -0.26 19.56
C ILE A 3 2.29 -0.32 18.49
N PHE A 4 1.04 -0.62 18.87
CA PHE A 4 -0.07 -0.71 17.92
C PHE A 4 -0.25 0.57 17.12
N VAL A 5 -0.23 1.74 17.79
CA VAL A 5 -0.35 3.05 17.12
C VAL A 5 0.82 3.29 16.17
N PHE A 6 2.04 2.93 16.57
CA PHE A 6 3.20 3.05 15.70
C PHE A 6 3.12 2.12 14.47
N CYS A 7 2.67 0.87 14.65
CA CYS A 7 2.40 -0.04 13.53
C CYS A 7 1.32 0.51 12.59
N LEU A 8 0.30 1.20 13.12
CA LEU A 8 -0.73 1.84 12.30
C LEU A 8 -0.14 2.97 11.43
N PHE A 9 0.76 3.79 11.97
CA PHE A 9 1.47 4.79 11.17
C PHE A 9 2.33 4.16 10.07
N ILE A 10 3.05 3.07 10.37
CA ILE A 10 3.81 2.32 9.37
C ILE A 10 2.90 1.77 8.27
N ALA A 11 1.74 1.22 8.64
CA ALA A 11 0.76 0.70 7.70
C ALA A 11 0.20 1.79 6.77
N ILE A 12 -0.10 2.98 7.32
CA ILE A 12 -0.55 4.14 6.54
C ILE A 12 0.56 4.60 5.57
N ALA A 13 1.80 4.67 6.04
CA ALA A 13 2.93 5.03 5.17
C ALA A 13 3.11 4.01 4.02
N ALA A 14 3.04 2.71 4.33
CA ALA A 14 3.13 1.65 3.34
C ALA A 14 1.98 1.69 2.33
N TYR A 15 0.74 1.96 2.78
CA TYR A 15 -0.41 2.19 1.92
C TYR A 15 -0.12 3.30 0.91
N LEU A 16 0.32 4.47 1.39
CA LEU A 16 0.54 5.63 0.53
C LEU A 16 1.65 5.37 -0.49
N ILE A 17 2.75 4.75 -0.07
CA ILE A 17 3.86 4.38 -0.96
C ILE A 17 3.38 3.41 -2.05
N ALA A 18 2.64 2.36 -1.67
CA ALA A 18 2.14 1.37 -2.62
C ALA A 18 1.04 1.90 -3.54
N ALA A 19 0.16 2.78 -3.04
CA ALA A 19 -0.89 3.40 -3.85
C ALA A 19 -0.29 4.38 -4.87
N VAL A 20 0.63 5.25 -4.45
CA VAL A 20 1.29 6.20 -5.37
C VAL A 20 2.21 5.46 -6.35
N GLY A 21 3.03 4.55 -5.86
CA GLY A 21 3.93 3.74 -6.67
C GLY A 21 3.17 2.84 -7.66
N GLY A 22 2.12 2.17 -7.19
CA GLY A 22 1.25 1.33 -8.02
C GLY A 22 0.56 2.12 -9.12
N TYR A 23 0.03 3.31 -8.81
CA TYR A 23 -0.58 4.19 -9.81
C TYR A 23 0.44 4.58 -10.89
N TYR A 24 1.63 4.99 -10.46
CA TYR A 24 2.72 5.37 -11.37
C TYR A 24 3.12 4.20 -12.29
N LEU A 25 3.32 3.02 -11.71
CA LEU A 25 3.73 1.82 -12.45
C LEU A 25 2.66 1.37 -13.44
N ILE A 26 1.37 1.31 -13.05
CA ILE A 26 0.28 0.94 -13.96
C ILE A 26 0.17 1.95 -15.10
N THR A 27 0.24 3.25 -14.79
CA THR A 27 0.18 4.30 -15.82
C THR A 27 1.29 4.15 -16.87
N LYS A 28 2.49 3.73 -16.46
CA LYS A 28 3.65 3.55 -17.34
C LYS A 28 3.68 2.20 -18.08
N LEU A 29 3.26 1.13 -17.42
CA LEU A 29 3.48 -0.24 -17.89
C LEU A 29 2.22 -0.93 -18.41
N SER A 30 1.02 -0.46 -18.05
CA SER A 30 -0.23 -1.08 -18.53
C SER A 30 -0.41 -0.85 -20.03
N SER A 31 -0.73 -1.93 -20.74
CA SER A 31 -1.08 -1.93 -22.16
C SER A 31 -2.55 -1.54 -22.40
N ASN A 32 -3.33 -1.31 -21.34
CA ASN A 32 -4.72 -0.92 -21.46
C ASN A 32 -4.83 0.43 -22.17
N SER A 33 -5.50 0.42 -23.32
CA SER A 33 -5.72 1.59 -24.17
C SER A 33 -7.08 2.25 -23.92
N HIS A 34 -7.94 1.62 -23.10
CA HIS A 34 -9.24 2.14 -22.70
C HIS A 34 -9.23 2.43 -21.19
N ASP A 35 -9.29 3.71 -20.82
CA ASP A 35 -9.41 4.19 -19.42
C ASP A 35 -8.32 3.71 -18.45
N LYS A 36 -7.05 3.79 -18.88
CA LYS A 36 -5.88 3.46 -18.05
C LYS A 36 -5.84 4.21 -16.71
N SER A 37 -6.31 5.46 -16.68
CA SER A 37 -6.35 6.26 -15.45
C SER A 37 -7.29 5.66 -14.39
N MET A 38 -8.40 5.06 -14.82
CA MET A 38 -9.37 4.39 -13.94
C MET A 38 -8.77 3.09 -13.40
N GLU A 39 -8.18 2.26 -14.28
CA GLU A 39 -7.47 1.04 -13.85
C GLU A 39 -6.38 1.35 -12.82
N ALA A 40 -5.54 2.35 -13.09
CA ALA A 40 -4.46 2.76 -12.20
C ALA A 40 -4.98 3.21 -10.84
N SER A 41 -6.04 4.02 -10.82
CA SER A 41 -6.65 4.52 -9.58
C SER A 41 -7.26 3.39 -8.76
N MET A 42 -8.05 2.53 -9.40
CA MET A 42 -8.79 1.47 -8.71
C MET A 42 -7.83 0.40 -8.17
N THR A 43 -6.90 -0.07 -9.00
CA THR A 43 -5.96 -1.12 -8.60
C THR A 43 -5.00 -0.62 -7.53
N ALA A 44 -4.45 0.58 -7.69
CA ALA A 44 -3.44 1.06 -6.75
C ALA A 44 -4.03 1.41 -5.38
N ALA A 45 -5.17 2.11 -5.34
CA ALA A 45 -5.79 2.54 -4.08
C ALA A 45 -6.53 1.41 -3.35
N PHE A 46 -7.19 0.49 -4.07
CA PHE A 46 -8.04 -0.52 -3.45
C PHE A 46 -7.44 -1.93 -3.39
N ILE A 47 -6.34 -2.20 -4.10
CA ILE A 47 -5.64 -3.48 -4.05
C ILE A 47 -4.23 -3.32 -3.49
N PHE A 48 -3.34 -2.60 -4.18
CA PHE A 48 -1.94 -2.51 -3.76
C PHE A 48 -1.75 -1.77 -2.43
N GLY A 49 -2.43 -0.64 -2.23
CA GLY A 49 -2.41 0.11 -0.98
C GLY A 49 -2.80 -0.77 0.23
N PRO A 50 -4.02 -1.36 0.25
CA PRO A 50 -4.48 -2.18 1.37
C PRO A 50 -3.60 -3.41 1.63
N ILE A 51 -3.15 -4.10 0.58
CA ILE A 51 -2.25 -5.26 0.73
C ILE A 51 -0.93 -4.83 1.40
N ALA A 52 -0.32 -3.75 0.92
CA ALA A 52 0.92 -3.24 1.50
C ALA A 52 0.73 -2.78 2.96
N ALA A 53 -0.39 -2.13 3.26
CA ALA A 53 -0.72 -1.70 4.62
C ALA A 53 -0.82 -2.88 5.60
N ILE A 54 -1.54 -3.93 5.20
CA ILE A 54 -1.76 -5.14 6.02
C ILE A 54 -0.43 -5.85 6.26
N ILE A 55 0.37 -6.08 5.20
CA ILE A 55 1.68 -6.73 5.32
C ILE A 55 2.59 -5.92 6.23
N ALA A 56 2.70 -4.61 6.00
CA ALA A 56 3.55 -3.74 6.81
C ALA A 56 3.11 -3.69 8.27
N PHE A 57 1.81 -3.65 8.55
CA PHE A 57 1.28 -3.71 9.90
C PHE A 57 1.68 -5.02 10.61
N ILE A 58 1.45 -6.16 9.96
CA ILE A 58 1.76 -7.49 10.52
C ILE A 58 3.26 -7.60 10.78
N VAL A 59 4.10 -7.27 9.80
CA VAL A 59 5.56 -7.34 9.94
C VAL A 59 6.05 -6.42 11.05
N ALA A 60 5.64 -5.15 11.07
CA ALA A 60 6.03 -4.21 12.11
C ALA A 60 5.58 -4.67 13.49
N TYR A 61 4.35 -5.18 13.61
CA TYR A 61 3.82 -5.67 14.88
C TYR A 61 4.61 -6.88 15.40
N LEU A 62 4.93 -7.85 14.53
CA LEU A 62 5.71 -9.03 14.91
C LEU A 62 7.14 -8.65 15.31
N MET A 63 7.79 -7.78 14.55
CA MET A 63 9.17 -7.33 14.84
C MET A 63 9.26 -6.51 16.12
N LEU A 64 8.35 -5.55 16.32
CA LEU A 64 8.39 -4.66 17.49
C LEU A 64 7.90 -5.34 18.77
N ARG A 65 7.11 -6.42 18.66
CA ARG A 65 6.68 -7.22 19.81
C ARG A 65 7.72 -8.27 20.22
N ALA A 66 8.57 -8.70 19.29
CA ALA A 66 9.65 -9.64 19.57
C ALA A 66 10.84 -9.00 20.30
N ASN A 67 10.97 -7.66 20.22
CA ASN A 67 11.94 -6.86 20.96
C ASN A 67 11.37 -6.37 22.30
#